data_AF-A0A2I0FGA8-F1
#
_entry.id   AF-A0A2I0FGA8-F1
#
_cell.length_a   1.000
_cell.length_b   1.000
_cell.length_c   1.000
_cell.angle_alpha   90.00
_cell.angle_beta   90.00
_cell.angle_gamma   90.00
#
_symmetry.space_group_name_H-M   'P 1'
#
loop_
_entity.id
_entity.type
_entity.pdbx_description
1 polymer ?
#
loop_
_entity_poly.entity_id
_entity_poly.type
_entity_poly.pdbx_seq_one_letter_code
_entity_poly.pdbx_strand_id
1 'polypeptide(L)' 'MIRKYCKFAISNPKLHKLHITVLLFITFYSTYELLENNKIIFALGFVIVIPSLVLLIKSAEYARKYFP' A
#
# COMPACT_ATOMS: atom_id res chain seq x y z
N MET A 1 15.60 2.82 0.59
CA MET A 1 14.37 2.33 -0.09
C MET A 1 13.44 3.45 -0.54
N ILE A 2 13.06 4.39 0.34
CA ILE A 2 12.04 5.42 0.06
C ILE A 2 12.34 6.26 -1.19
N ARG A 3 13.57 6.76 -1.36
CA ARG A 3 13.99 7.51 -2.58
C ARG A 3 13.86 6.70 -3.87
N LYS A 4 14.21 5.40 -3.85
CA LYS A 4 14.10 4.51 -5.03
C LYS A 4 12.63 4.25 -5.37
N TYR A 5 11.81 3.98 -4.36
CA TYR A 5 10.37 3.79 -4.55
C TYR A 5 9.68 5.08 -5.02
N CYS A 6 10.06 6.25 -4.49
CA CYS A 6 9.57 7.54 -4.95
C CYS A 6 9.89 7.78 -6.43
N LYS A 7 11.15 7.52 -6.86
CA LYS A 7 11.52 7.61 -8.29
C LYS A 7 10.73 6.61 -9.14
N PHE A 8 10.53 5.38 -8.64
CA PHE A 8 9.72 4.37 -9.32
C PHE A 8 8.26 4.82 -9.47
N ALA A 9 7.66 5.37 -8.42
CA ALA A 9 6.27 5.85 -8.41
C ALA A 9 6.05 6.99 -9.41
N ILE A 10 7.00 7.93 -9.50
CA ILE A 10 6.97 9.04 -10.47
C ILE A 10 7.20 8.52 -11.90
N SER A 11 8.19 7.64 -12.09
CA SER A 11 8.54 7.10 -13.41
C SER A 11 7.48 6.14 -13.97
N ASN A 12 6.72 5.47 -13.10
CA ASN A 12 5.75 4.44 -13.48
C ASN A 12 4.41 4.64 -12.77
N PRO A 13 3.67 5.72 -13.10
CA PRO A 13 2.44 6.07 -12.39
C PRO A 13 1.34 5.01 -12.52
N LYS A 14 1.30 4.28 -13.65
CA LYS A 14 0.34 3.18 -13.85
C LYS A 14 0.60 2.00 -12.91
N LEU A 15 1.86 1.58 -12.76
CA LEU A 15 2.24 0.49 -11.85
C LEU A 15 2.04 0.89 -10.39
N HIS A 16 2.33 2.15 -10.05
CA HIS A 16 2.07 2.68 -8.72
C HIS A 16 0.58 2.67 -8.37
N LYS A 17 -0.28 3.14 -9.29
CA LYS A 17 -1.74 3.04 -9.12
C LYS A 17 -2.19 1.59 -8.96
N LEU A 18 -1.69 0.68 -9.80
CA LEU A 18 -2.01 -0.75 -9.69
C LEU A 18 -1.62 -1.33 -8.34
N HIS A 19 -0.42 -1.00 -7.83
CA HIS A 19 0.02 -1.43 -6.50
C HIS A 19 -0.91 -0.93 -5.39
N ILE A 20 -1.33 0.33 -5.43
CA ILE A 20 -2.31 0.88 -4.48
C ILE A 20 -3.66 0.17 -4.61
N THR A 21 -4.14 -0.08 -5.83
CA THR A 21 -5.40 -0.79 -6.08
C THR A 21 -5.36 -2.21 -5.53
N VAL A 22 -4.25 -2.93 -5.70
CA VAL A 22 -4.07 -4.28 -5.14
C VAL A 22 -4.09 -4.24 -3.62
N LEU A 23 -3.37 -3.30 -2.99
CA LEU A 23 -3.38 -3.13 -1.53
C LEU A 23 -4.78 -2.83 -1.00
N LEU A 24 -5.52 -1.97 -1.69
CA LEU A 24 -6.88 -1.61 -1.34
C LEU A 24 -7.81 -2.83 -1.46
N PHE A 25 -7.70 -3.60 -2.53
CA PHE A 25 -8.46 -4.84 -2.71
C PHE A 25 -8.18 -5.86 -1.60
N ILE A 26 -6.90 -6.10 -1.26
CA ILE A 26 -6.51 -6.97 -0.16
C ILE A 26 -7.12 -6.47 1.16
N THR A 27 -7.08 -5.16 1.39
CA THR A 27 -7.64 -4.55 2.61
C THR A 27 -9.14 -4.80 2.71
N PHE A 28 -9.89 -4.53 1.64
CA PHE A 28 -11.34 -4.75 1.61
C PHE A 28 -11.70 -6.23 1.77
N TYR A 29 -11.02 -7.11 1.04
CA TYR A 29 -11.25 -8.55 1.11
C TYR A 29 -10.91 -9.12 2.50
N SER A 30 -9.76 -8.77 3.05
CA SER A 30 -9.37 -9.17 4.41
C SER A 30 -10.34 -8.64 5.45
N THR A 31 -10.79 -7.39 5.33
CA THR A 31 -11.77 -6.80 6.28
C THR A 31 -13.11 -7.52 6.20
N TYR A 32 -13.58 -7.83 5.00
CA TYR A 32 -14.84 -8.55 4.79
C TYR A 32 -14.80 -9.95 5.39
N GLU A 33 -13.76 -10.74 5.11
CA GLU A 33 -13.61 -12.09 5.69
C GLU A 33 -13.39 -12.07 7.21
N LEU A 34 -12.75 -11.03 7.74
CA LEU A 34 -12.55 -10.88 9.17
C LEU A 34 -13.86 -10.51 9.88
N LEU A 35 -14.64 -9.60 9.30
CA LEU A 35 -15.85 -9.05 9.92
C LEU A 35 -17.07 -9.97 9.75
N GLU A 36 -17.33 -10.43 8.54
CA GLU A 36 -18.55 -11.19 8.21
C GLU A 36 -18.38 -12.68 8.51
N ASN A 37 -17.23 -13.25 8.14
CA ASN A 37 -16.98 -14.68 8.28
C ASN A 37 -16.24 -15.04 9.59
N ASN A 38 -15.88 -14.05 10.42
CA ASN A 38 -15.09 -14.22 11.66
C ASN A 38 -13.79 -15.04 11.48
N LYS A 39 -13.22 -15.06 10.26
CA LYS A 39 -12.02 -15.83 9.96
C LYS A 39 -10.79 -15.00 10.29
N ILE A 40 -10.30 -15.15 11.53
CA ILE A 40 -9.13 -14.43 12.07
C ILE A 40 -7.88 -14.60 11.20
N ILE A 41 -7.77 -15.70 10.45
CA ILE A 41 -6.62 -15.97 9.58
C ILE A 41 -6.42 -14.89 8.50
N PHE A 42 -7.49 -14.19 8.10
CA PHE A 42 -7.41 -13.09 7.14
C PHE A 42 -6.79 -11.81 7.73
N ALA A 43 -6.59 -11.75 9.05
CA ALA A 43 -5.81 -10.69 9.70
C ALA A 43 -4.35 -10.66 9.20
N LEU A 44 -3.82 -11.81 8.75
CA LEU A 44 -2.48 -11.90 8.18
C LEU A 44 -2.30 -11.03 6.93
N GLY A 45 -3.38 -10.74 6.19
CA GLY A 45 -3.34 -9.81 5.05
C GLY A 45 -2.87 -8.41 5.46
N PHE A 46 -3.21 -7.96 6.67
CA PHE A 46 -2.78 -6.66 7.17
C PHE A 46 -1.28 -6.57 7.44
N VAL A 47 -0.60 -7.70 7.69
CA VAL A 47 0.85 -7.75 7.87
C VAL A 47 1.58 -7.30 6.59
N ILE A 48 0.98 -7.50 5.42
CA ILE A 48 1.53 -7.04 4.13
C ILE A 48 1.10 -5.60 3.82
N VAL A 49 -0.14 -5.25 4.18
CA VAL A 49 -0.72 -3.93 3.91
C VAL A 49 -0.04 -2.83 4.74
N ILE A 50 0.16 -3.05 6.04
CA ILE A 50 0.67 -2.03 6.97
C ILE A 50 2.08 -1.53 6.56
N PRO A 51 3.10 -2.38 6.34
CA PRO A 51 4.43 -1.93 5.93
C PRO A 51 4.41 -1.21 4.58
N SER A 52 3.57 -1.68 3.65
CA SER A 52 3.40 -1.07 2.33
C SER A 52 2.80 0.33 2.44
N LEU A 53 1.83 0.52 3.34
CA LEU A 53 1.24 1.82 3.67
C LEU A 53 2.28 2.79 4.25
N VAL A 54 3.10 2.33 5.20
CA VAL A 54 4.18 3.17 5.76
C VAL A 54 5.16 3.59 4.67
N LEU A 55 5.51 2.68 3.77
CA LEU A 55 6.40 2.96 2.65
C LEU A 55 5.79 3.96 1.66
N LEU A 56 4.49 3.82 1.35
CA LEU A 56 3.72 4.76 0.54
C LEU A 56 3.72 6.17 1.16
N ILE A 57 3.36 6.30 2.44
CA ILE A 57 3.30 7.57 3.16
C ILE A 57 4.67 8.26 3.14
N LYS A 58 5.73 7.55 3.54
CA LYS A 58 7.10 8.11 3.55
C LYS A 58 7.57 8.51 2.15
N SER A 59 7.15 7.78 1.12
CA SER A 59 7.49 8.12 -0.27
C SER A 59 6.76 9.37 -0.76
N ALA A 60 5.49 9.56 -0.37
CA ALA A 60 4.72 10.75 -0.71
C ALA A 60 5.28 12.00 0.00
N GLU A 61 5.67 11.87 1.26
CA GLU A 61 6.32 12.94 2.01
C GLU A 61 7.68 13.33 1.37
N TYR A 62 8.48 12.32 0.98
CA TYR A 62 9.73 12.56 0.26
C TYR A 62 9.49 13.22 -1.11
N ALA A 63 8.48 12.79 -1.86
CA ALA A 63 8.11 13.41 -3.14
C ALA A 63 7.78 14.90 -2.95
N ARG A 64 6.92 15.24 -1.99
CA ARG A 64 6.55 16.64 -1.70
C ARG A 64 7.74 17.51 -1.31
N LYS A 65 8.71 16.96 -0.58
CA LYS A 65 9.88 17.71 -0.10
C LYS A 65 10.95 17.93 -1.18
N TYR A 66 11.11 17.00 -2.12
CA TYR A 66 12.24 16.98 -3.05
C TYR A 66 11.87 17.05 -4.54
N PHE A 67 10.59 16.90 -4.88
CA PHE A 67 10.03 16.98 -6.23
C PHE A 67 8.74 17.81 -6.20
N PRO A 68 8.84 19.14 -6.02
CA PRO A 68 7.69 20.06 -6.08
C PRO A 68 7.09 20.15 -7.47
#